data_AF-A0A2G5UJG8-F1
#
_entry.id   AF-A0A2G5UJG8-F1
#
_cell.length_a   1.000
_cell.length_b   1.000
_cell.length_c   1.000
_cell.angle_alpha   90.00
_cell.angle_beta   90.00
_cell.angle_gamma   90.00
#
_symmetry.space_group_name_H-M   'P 1'
#
loop_
_entity.id
_entity.type
_entity.pdbx_description
1 polymer ?
#
loop_
_entity_poly.entity_id
_entity_poly.type
_entity_poly.pdbx_seq_one_letter_code
_entity_poly.pdbx_strand_id
1 'polypeptide(L)'
;MSLCDLNRFFKLWMKGSNPKLKNFTIHWRPEIIPEWKVLLKGLNAKDAEVEVREGSKKFVIQNCRGIRAEIELDDSEETTSIEFTVSD
;
A
#
# COMPACT_ATOMS: atom_id res chain seq x y z
N MET A 1 -1.99 0.94 -14.87
CA MET A 1 -2.36 0.05 -13.75
C MET A 1 -3.36 0.81 -12.90
N SER A 2 -4.48 0.19 -12.51
CA SER A 2 -5.49 0.86 -11.68
C SER A 2 -5.27 0.62 -10.18
N LEU A 3 -5.84 1.47 -9.31
CA LEU A 3 -5.89 1.20 -7.87
C LEU A 3 -6.63 -0.11 -7.54
N CYS A 4 -7.57 -0.53 -8.39
CA CYS A 4 -8.25 -1.82 -8.28
C CYS A 4 -7.30 -3.00 -8.52
N ASP A 5 -6.39 -2.89 -9.49
CA ASP A 5 -5.38 -3.93 -9.76
C ASP A 5 -4.42 -4.06 -8.57
N LEU A 6 -4.04 -2.94 -7.97
CA LEU A 6 -3.17 -2.92 -6.81
C LEU A 6 -3.87 -3.44 -5.55
N ASN A 7 -5.15 -3.10 -5.33
CA ASN A 7 -5.96 -3.72 -4.29
C ASN A 7 -6.06 -5.24 -4.47
N ARG A 8 -6.24 -5.71 -5.72
CA ARG A 8 -6.25 -7.14 -6.03
C ARG A 8 -4.91 -7.79 -5.71
N PHE A 9 -3.79 -7.14 -6.04
CA PHE A 9 -2.46 -7.60 -5.69
C PHE A 9 -2.31 -7.79 -4.17
N PHE A 10 -2.66 -6.77 -3.38
CA PHE A 10 -2.58 -6.85 -1.91
C PHE A 10 -3.46 -7.97 -1.34
N LYS A 11 -4.68 -8.15 -1.87
CA LYS A 11 -5.56 -9.26 -1.47
C LYS A 11 -4.96 -10.63 -1.80
N LEU A 12 -4.27 -10.77 -2.93
CA LEU A 12 -3.59 -12.02 -3.30
C LEU A 12 -2.38 -12.28 -2.39
N TRP A 13 -1.60 -11.25 -2.07
CA TRP A 13 -0.50 -11.34 -1.11
C TRP A 13 -1.00 -11.70 0.29
N MET A 14 -2.10 -11.09 0.75
CA MET A 14 -2.76 -11.45 2.02
C MET A 14 -3.18 -12.93 2.07
N LYS A 15 -3.50 -13.52 0.91
CA LYS A 15 -3.80 -14.96 0.77
C LYS A 15 -2.56 -15.85 0.63
N GLY A 16 -1.36 -15.29 0.68
CA GLY A 16 -0.08 -16.02 0.63
C GLY A 16 0.58 -16.09 -0.74
N SER A 17 0.11 -15.31 -1.72
CA SER A 17 0.80 -15.18 -3.02
C SER A 17 2.10 -14.39 -2.86
N ASN A 18 3.07 -14.64 -3.74
CA ASN A 18 4.38 -13.98 -3.73
C ASN A 18 5.12 -14.07 -2.37
N PRO A 19 5.33 -15.29 -1.81
CA PRO A 19 5.89 -15.46 -0.47
C PRO A 19 7.35 -15.02 -0.31
N LYS A 20 8.04 -14.66 -1.41
CA LYS A 20 9.41 -14.14 -1.41
C LYS A 20 9.47 -12.63 -1.69
N LEU A 21 8.32 -11.98 -1.83
CA LEU A 21 8.25 -10.53 -2.04
C LEU A 21 8.78 -9.82 -0.79
N LYS A 22 9.73 -8.91 -0.99
CA LYS A 22 10.30 -8.09 0.08
C LYS A 22 9.81 -6.66 0.04
N ASN A 23 9.78 -6.07 -1.16
CA ASN A 23 9.23 -4.75 -1.39
C ASN A 23 8.84 -4.55 -2.85
N PHE A 24 8.08 -3.50 -3.12
CA PHE A 24 8.00 -2.86 -4.43
C PHE A 24 7.56 -1.40 -4.28
N THR A 25 7.88 -0.59 -5.28
CA THR A 25 7.46 0.81 -5.35
C THR A 25 6.85 1.11 -6.71
N ILE A 26 5.76 1.87 -6.72
CA ILE A 26 5.10 2.33 -7.95
C ILE A 26 5.01 3.85 -7.88
N HIS A 27 5.44 4.52 -8.95
CA HIS A 27 5.35 5.97 -9.11
C HIS A 27 4.43 6.32 -10.27
N TRP A 28 3.63 7.37 -10.13
CA TRP A 28 2.82 7.93 -11.22
C TRP A 28 2.62 9.44 -11.06
N ARG A 29 2.17 10.09 -12.13
CA ARG A 29 1.86 11.53 -12.13
C ARG A 29 0.49 11.79 -11.49
N PRO A 30 0.32 12.89 -10.74
CA PRO A 30 -0.87 13.18 -9.95
C PRO A 30 -2.10 13.62 -10.76
N GLU A 31 -2.19 13.27 -12.06
CA GLU A 31 -3.35 13.61 -12.91
C GLU A 31 -4.68 13.06 -12.34
N ILE A 32 -4.61 12.10 -11.41
CA ILE A 32 -5.74 11.55 -10.65
C ILE A 32 -5.35 11.51 -9.17
N ILE A 33 -6.04 12.29 -8.34
CA ILE A 33 -5.95 12.17 -6.88
C ILE A 33 -6.39 10.75 -6.50
N PRO A 34 -5.53 9.93 -5.88
CA PRO A 34 -5.87 8.54 -5.59
C PRO A 34 -6.99 8.48 -4.55
N GLU A 35 -8.11 7.83 -4.89
CA GLU A 35 -9.05 7.35 -3.88
C GLU A 35 -8.41 6.18 -3.10
N TRP A 36 -7.49 6.49 -2.19
CA TRP A 36 -6.78 5.52 -1.35
C TRP A 36 -7.73 4.59 -0.58
N LYS A 37 -8.96 5.03 -0.32
CA LYS A 37 -10.04 4.18 0.23
C LYS A 37 -10.35 2.96 -0.65
N VAL A 38 -10.29 3.10 -1.98
CA VAL A 38 -10.46 1.99 -2.94
C VAL A 38 -9.31 1.00 -2.81
N LEU A 39 -8.08 1.51 -2.68
CA LEU A 39 -6.88 0.70 -2.50
C LEU A 39 -6.94 -0.18 -1.25
N LEU A 40 -7.40 0.38 -0.13
CA LEU A 40 -7.42 -0.29 1.18
C LEU A 40 -8.66 -1.17 1.41
N LYS A 41 -9.64 -1.10 0.51
CA LYS A 41 -10.93 -1.79 0.69
C LYS A 41 -10.75 -3.29 0.87
N GLY A 42 -11.11 -3.77 2.06
CA GLY A 42 -11.08 -5.19 2.42
C GLY A 42 -9.70 -5.74 2.77
N LEU A 43 -8.71 -4.88 3.07
CA LEU A 43 -7.38 -5.30 3.54
C LEU A 43 -7.26 -5.36 5.07
N ASN A 44 -8.29 -4.91 5.81
CA ASN A 44 -8.23 -4.71 7.27
C ASN A 44 -6.97 -3.91 7.70
N ALA A 45 -6.59 -2.93 6.87
CA ALA A 45 -5.45 -2.08 7.10
C ALA A 45 -5.66 -1.22 8.35
N LYS A 46 -4.62 -1.07 9.15
CA LYS A 46 -4.59 -0.17 10.30
C LYS A 46 -3.73 1.04 9.97
N ASP A 47 -4.19 2.22 10.36
CA ASP A 47 -3.36 3.43 10.31
C ASP A 47 -2.12 3.18 11.18
N ALA A 48 -0.93 3.40 10.61
CA ALA A 48 0.25 3.52 11.42
C ALA A 48 0.24 4.96 11.96
N GLU A 49 0.05 5.14 13.26
CA GLU A 49 0.10 6.44 13.96
C GLU A 49 1.53 7.02 13.93
N VAL A 50 2.05 7.27 12.73
CA VAL A 50 3.31 7.96 12.49
C VAL A 50 2.93 9.35 12.00
N GLU A 51 3.57 10.39 12.53
CA GLU A 51 3.55 11.73 11.95
C GLU A 51 4.18 11.66 10.55
N VAL A 52 3.38 11.24 9.57
CA VAL A 52 3.76 11.33 8.17
C VAL A 52 3.65 12.79 7.75
N ARG A 53 4.55 13.24 6.87
CA ARG A 53 4.53 14.61 6.31
C ARG A 53 3.14 14.92 5.75
N GLU A 54 2.72 16.19 5.74
CA GLU A 54 1.49 16.59 5.03
C GLU A 54 1.47 15.96 3.62
N GLY A 55 0.44 15.15 3.33
CA GLY A 55 0.30 14.44 2.04
C GLY A 55 0.66 12.95 2.06
N SER A 56 1.30 12.45 3.12
CA SER A 56 1.71 11.04 3.22
C SER A 56 0.85 10.23 4.21
N LYS A 57 0.65 8.95 3.93
CA LYS A 57 -0.17 8.04 4.76
C LYS A 57 0.46 6.67 4.83
N LYS A 58 0.53 6.11 6.03
CA LYS A 58 1.11 4.79 6.26
C LYS A 58 0.09 3.84 6.87
N PHE A 59 0.04 2.62 6.33
CA PHE A 59 -0.88 1.58 6.75
C PHE A 59 -0.14 0.26 6.99
N VAL A 60 -0.64 -0.53 7.91
CA VAL A 60 -0.13 -1.89 8.17
C VAL A 60 -1.19 -2.93 7.84
N ILE A 61 -0.80 -3.95 7.08
CA ILE A 61 -1.60 -5.15 6.83
C ILE A 61 -0.85 -6.39 7.28
N GLN A 62 -1.58 -7.50 7.46
CA GLN A 62 -1.00 -8.79 7.82
C GLN A 62 -1.59 -9.88 6.92
N ASN A 63 -0.75 -10.78 6.40
CA ASN A 63 -1.21 -11.90 5.57
C ASN A 63 -1.64 -13.11 6.41
N CYS A 64 -2.15 -14.15 5.73
CA CYS A 64 -2.62 -15.41 6.33
C CYS A 64 -1.53 -16.21 7.04
N ARG A 65 -0.24 -15.87 6.88
CA ARG A 65 0.90 -16.49 7.56
C ARG A 65 1.38 -15.69 8.76
N GLY A 66 0.72 -14.59 9.10
CA GLY A 66 1.13 -13.71 10.20
C GLY A 66 2.21 -12.69 9.83
N ILE A 67 2.65 -12.66 8.58
CA ILE A 67 3.69 -11.73 8.11
C ILE A 67 3.05 -10.35 7.90
N ARG A 68 3.71 -9.32 8.39
CA ARG A 68 3.26 -7.93 8.29
C ARG A 68 3.86 -7.25 7.07
N ALA A 69 3.12 -6.29 6.54
CA ALA A 69 3.64 -5.39 5.53
C ALA A 69 3.07 -3.99 5.73
N GLU A 70 3.90 -3.03 5.35
CA GLU A 70 3.59 -1.61 5.37
C GLU A 70 3.24 -1.16 3.95
N ILE A 71 2.20 -0.33 3.85
CA ILE A 71 1.81 0.39 2.64
C ILE A 71 1.98 1.87 2.96
N GLU A 72 2.91 2.52 2.28
CA GLU A 72 3.13 3.96 2.38
C GLU A 72 2.64 4.63 1.09
N LEU A 73 1.81 5.65 1.27
CA LEU A 73 1.32 6.53 0.21
C LEU A 73 2.04 7.86 0.39
N ASP A 74 2.70 8.32 -0.66
CA ASP A 74 3.23 9.69 -0.72
C ASP A 74 2.53 10.40 -1.88
N ASP A 75 1.79 11.45 -1.56
CA ASP A 75 1.14 12.32 -2.54
C ASP A 75 1.80 13.69 -2.49
N SER A 76 2.85 13.85 -3.28
CA SER A 76 3.57 15.11 -3.47
C SER A 76 3.04 15.86 -4.69
N GLU A 77 3.29 17.16 -4.78
CA GLU A 77 2.85 17.99 -5.92
C GLU A 77 3.37 17.49 -7.28
N GLU A 78 4.52 16.81 -7.29
CA GLU A 78 5.18 16.36 -8.52
C GLU A 78 4.90 14.89 -8.86
N THR A 79 4.75 14.05 -7.83
CA THR A 79 4.60 12.60 -7.99
C THR A 79 3.75 11.99 -6.89
N THR A 80 2.93 11.03 -7.26
CA THR A 80 2.29 10.13 -6.29
C THR A 80 3.02 8.79 -6.31
N SER A 81 3.24 8.20 -5.14
CA SER A 81 3.84 6.89 -5.02
C SER A 81 3.16 5.98 -3.99
N ILE A 82 3.27 4.67 -4.25
CA ILE A 82 2.99 3.62 -3.28
C ILE A 82 4.27 2.84 -3.07
N GLU A 83 4.68 2.74 -1.81
CA GLU A 83 5.68 1.79 -1.36
C GLU A 83 5.01 0.67 -0.57
N PHE A 84 5.35 -0.56 -0.90
CA PHE A 84 4.94 -1.74 -0.15
C PHE A 84 6.16 -2.47 0.36
N THR A 85 6.29 -2.62 1.67
CA THR A 85 7.46 -3.22 2.31
C THR A 85 7.03 -4.31 3.28
N VAL A 86 7.55 -5.53 3.07
CA VAL A 86 7.28 -6.69 3.93
C VAL A 86 8.28 -6.68 5.08
N SER A 87 7.76 -6.76 6.30
CA SER A 87 8.56 -6.84 7.53
C SER A 87 8.60 -8.30 7.97
N ASP A 88 9.78 -8.92 7.90
CA ASP A 88 10.06 -10.28 8.42
C ASP A 88 10.26 -10.27 9.94
#